data_AF-A0A957ABL3-F1
#
_entry.id   AF-A0A957ABL3-F1
#
_cell.length_a   1.000
_cell.length_b   1.000
_cell.length_c   1.000
_cell.angle_alpha   90.00
_cell.angle_beta   90.00
_cell.angle_gamma   90.00
#
_symmetry.space_group_name_H-M   'P 1'
#
loop_
_entity.id
_entity.type
_entity.pdbx_description
1 polymer ?
#
loop_
_entity_poly.entity_id
_entity_poly.type
_entity_poly.pdbx_seq_one_letter_code
_entity_poly.pdbx_strand_id
1 'polypeptide(L)'
;MATVYNWQLGRDMDYRFDSGGGNRQFAAVFNINRCIACQTCTMACKSTWTFSPGQELMWWNNVETKPYGGYPNHWDTKLLALQEEKDPGGQVWDASNPSPSAPYGLFEGKTIFETADGVNQMATGYIPTQDEWKAPNIFEDAGTKYNERGATLPEHDGWFFYLQRICNHCSYPACLAACPRNAIYKREED
;
A
#
# COMPACT_ATOMS: atom_id res chain seq x y z
N MET A 1 -7.99 -23.04 -3.98
CA MET A 1 -8.21 -21.59 -4.18
C MET A 1 -9.69 -21.41 -4.40
N ALA A 2 -10.26 -20.36 -3.84
CA ALA A 2 -11.62 -19.95 -4.04
C ALA A 2 -11.67 -18.82 -5.06
N THR A 3 -12.75 -18.76 -5.83
CA THR A 3 -13.05 -17.62 -6.69
C THR A 3 -13.89 -16.64 -5.87
N VAL A 4 -13.39 -15.41 -5.72
CA VAL A 4 -14.03 -14.36 -4.92
C VAL A 4 -14.21 -13.10 -5.75
N TYR A 5 -15.35 -12.43 -5.57
CA TYR A 5 -15.59 -11.15 -6.23
C TYR A 5 -14.86 -10.01 -5.50
N ASN A 6 -13.94 -9.35 -6.19
CA ASN A 6 -13.26 -8.18 -5.66
C ASN A 6 -13.85 -6.90 -6.25
N TRP A 7 -14.69 -6.22 -5.45
CA TRP A 7 -15.35 -4.98 -5.83
C TRP A 7 -14.36 -3.83 -6.14
N GLN A 8 -13.14 -3.87 -5.57
CA GLN A 8 -12.11 -2.90 -5.93
C GLN A 8 -11.71 -3.10 -7.38
N LEU A 9 -11.52 -4.35 -7.82
CA LEU A 9 -11.12 -4.67 -9.20
C LEU A 9 -12.30 -4.71 -10.18
N GLY A 10 -13.53 -4.75 -9.68
CA GLY A 10 -14.73 -4.92 -10.48
C GLY A 10 -14.91 -6.31 -11.10
N ARG A 11 -14.11 -7.30 -10.69
CA ARG A 11 -14.12 -8.67 -11.24
C ARG A 11 -13.85 -9.75 -10.20
N ASP A 12 -14.13 -10.99 -10.59
CA ASP A 12 -13.68 -12.17 -9.87
C ASP A 12 -12.15 -12.31 -9.92
N MET A 13 -11.59 -12.83 -8.83
CA MET A 13 -10.18 -13.17 -8.70
C MET A 13 -10.03 -14.47 -7.90
N ASP A 14 -8.92 -15.17 -8.14
CA ASP A 14 -8.54 -16.30 -7.31
C ASP A 14 -7.95 -15.80 -5.99
N TYR A 15 -8.42 -16.38 -4.89
CA TYR A 15 -7.90 -16.11 -3.55
C TYR A 15 -7.74 -17.42 -2.78
N ARG A 16 -6.80 -17.44 -1.84
CA ARG A 16 -6.47 -18.67 -1.10
C ARG A 16 -7.60 -19.14 -0.18
N PHE A 17 -8.47 -18.23 0.26
CA PHE A 17 -9.51 -18.49 1.26
C PHE A 17 -10.89 -18.07 0.74
N ASP A 18 -11.95 -18.68 1.29
CA ASP A 18 -13.33 -18.56 0.78
C ASP A 18 -13.99 -17.20 1.06
N SER A 19 -13.44 -16.39 1.97
CA SER A 19 -13.95 -15.04 2.22
C SER A 19 -12.87 -14.10 2.73
N GLY A 20 -12.99 -12.83 2.35
CA GLY A 20 -12.09 -11.74 2.70
C GLY A 20 -12.40 -11.06 4.05
N GLY A 21 -13.30 -11.59 4.87
CA GLY A 21 -13.65 -10.96 6.14
C GLY A 21 -15.09 -11.21 6.58
N GLY A 22 -15.37 -10.91 7.85
CA GLY A 22 -16.68 -11.05 8.45
C GLY A 22 -17.66 -9.93 8.07
N ASN A 23 -18.77 -9.84 8.81
CA ASN A 23 -19.88 -8.92 8.50
C ASN A 23 -19.56 -7.43 8.77
N ARG A 24 -18.35 -7.12 9.25
CA ARG A 24 -17.90 -5.76 9.60
C ARG A 24 -16.45 -5.58 9.17
N GLN A 25 -16.10 -4.34 8.85
CA GLN A 25 -14.75 -3.95 8.43
C GLN A 25 -14.38 -2.62 9.10
N PHE A 26 -13.31 -2.61 9.88
CA PHE A 26 -12.65 -1.40 10.32
C PHE A 26 -12.03 -0.68 9.11
N ALA A 27 -12.29 0.61 9.02
CA ALA A 27 -11.74 1.48 7.99
C ALA A 27 -11.19 2.76 8.62
N ALA A 28 -10.08 3.25 8.07
CA ALA A 28 -9.50 4.53 8.42
C ALA A 28 -9.50 5.45 7.18
N VAL A 29 -9.81 6.72 7.38
CA VAL A 29 -9.77 7.75 6.32
C VAL A 29 -8.82 8.85 6.77
N PHE A 30 -7.77 9.08 5.99
CA PHE A 30 -6.78 10.12 6.23
C PHE A 30 -7.04 11.31 5.30
N ASN A 31 -7.28 12.50 5.87
CA ASN A 31 -7.42 13.72 5.08
C ASN A 31 -6.05 14.37 4.86
N ILE A 32 -5.44 14.10 3.71
CA ILE A 32 -4.12 14.62 3.35
C ILE A 32 -4.08 16.15 3.17
N ASN A 33 -5.23 16.82 3.02
CA ASN A 33 -5.29 18.29 3.00
C ASN A 33 -5.05 18.94 4.38
N ARG A 34 -5.10 18.15 5.45
CA ARG A 34 -4.92 18.63 6.84
C ARG A 34 -3.69 18.05 7.53
N CYS A 35 -3.01 17.09 6.90
CA CYS A 35 -1.80 16.57 7.49
C CYS A 35 -0.69 17.61 7.40
N ILE A 36 0.07 17.73 8.50
CA ILE A 36 1.23 18.63 8.63
C ILE A 36 2.51 17.87 8.96
N ALA A 37 2.52 16.54 8.77
CA ALA A 37 3.62 15.62 9.10
C ALA A 37 4.29 15.84 10.48
N CYS A 38 3.54 16.19 11.51
CA CYS A 38 4.09 16.38 12.86
C CYS A 38 4.61 15.09 13.53
N GLN A 39 4.53 13.94 12.86
CA GLN A 39 4.95 12.62 13.33
C GLN A 39 4.34 12.16 14.67
N THR A 40 3.28 12.82 15.15
CA THR A 40 2.65 12.48 16.43
C THR A 40 1.98 11.11 16.39
N CYS A 41 1.31 10.76 15.27
CA CYS A 41 0.71 9.43 15.11
C CYS A 41 1.77 8.31 15.02
N THR A 42 2.89 8.58 14.35
CA THR A 42 4.08 7.72 14.30
C THR A 42 4.58 7.41 15.71
N MET A 43 4.82 8.45 16.51
CA MET A 43 5.36 8.28 17.88
C MET A 43 4.35 7.69 18.86
N ALA A 44 3.06 8.00 18.73
CA ALA A 44 2.01 7.38 19.53
C ALA A 44 1.99 5.85 19.31
N CYS A 45 2.06 5.41 18.05
CA CYS A 45 2.13 3.99 17.73
C CYS A 45 3.42 3.35 18.24
N LYS A 46 4.57 4.00 17.99
CA LYS A 46 5.89 3.51 18.40
C LYS A 46 5.99 3.27 19.90
N SER A 47 5.62 4.28 20.69
CA SER A 47 5.69 4.24 22.15
C SER A 47 4.70 3.27 22.78
N THR A 48 3.57 3.01 22.12
CA THR A 48 2.56 2.06 22.62
C THR A 48 2.90 0.61 22.26
N TRP A 49 3.37 0.36 21.04
CA TRP A 49 3.39 -1.00 20.48
C TRP A 49 4.77 -1.54 20.11
N THR A 50 5.66 -0.72 19.54
CA THR A 50 6.91 -1.20 18.91
C THR A 50 8.18 -0.68 19.60
N PHE A 51 8.14 -0.59 20.93
CA PHE A 51 9.26 -0.12 21.77
C PHE A 51 10.16 -1.25 22.31
N SER A 52 9.82 -2.53 22.04
CA SER A 52 10.56 -3.67 22.58
C SER A 52 11.78 -4.07 21.71
N PRO A 53 12.76 -4.80 22.28
CA PRO A 53 13.92 -5.28 21.53
C PRO A 53 13.52 -6.06 20.26
N GLY A 54 14.17 -5.76 19.15
CA GLY A 54 13.90 -6.34 17.83
C GLY A 54 12.79 -5.64 17.03
N GLN A 55 12.15 -4.61 17.59
CA GLN A 55 11.09 -3.82 16.94
C GLN A 55 11.53 -2.39 16.64
N GLU A 56 12.82 -2.07 16.77
CA GLU A 56 13.37 -0.72 16.66
C GLU A 56 13.06 -0.10 15.29
N LEU A 57 13.11 -0.91 14.23
CA LEU A 57 12.79 -0.52 12.85
C LEU A 57 11.33 -0.80 12.46
N MET A 58 10.46 -1.19 13.40
CA MET A 58 9.04 -1.38 13.12
C MET A 58 8.28 -0.07 13.36
N TRP A 59 7.89 0.58 12.26
CA TRP A 59 7.05 1.77 12.23
C TRP A 59 5.70 1.43 11.62
N TRP A 60 4.83 0.80 12.41
CA TRP A 60 3.52 0.33 11.92
C TRP A 60 2.60 1.49 11.50
N ASN A 61 2.77 2.66 12.12
CA ASN A 61 2.24 3.92 11.64
C ASN A 61 3.44 4.80 11.27
N ASN A 62 3.51 5.23 10.01
CA ASN A 62 4.56 6.11 9.52
C ASN A 62 3.97 7.22 8.65
N VAL A 63 4.64 8.37 8.63
CA VAL A 63 4.28 9.48 7.74
C VAL A 63 5.49 9.79 6.86
N GLU A 64 5.27 9.79 5.55
CA GLU A 64 6.29 9.98 4.52
C GLU A 64 5.95 11.17 3.62
N THR A 65 6.96 11.81 3.06
CA THR A 65 6.81 12.89 2.07
C THR A 65 6.82 12.33 0.66
N LYS A 66 5.76 12.56 -0.11
CA LYS A 66 5.68 12.18 -1.54
C LYS A 66 6.13 13.35 -2.43
N PRO A 67 6.76 13.11 -3.60
CA PRO A 67 6.88 11.82 -4.30
C PRO A 67 8.04 10.92 -3.85
N TYR A 68 8.94 11.39 -3.00
CA TYR A 68 10.13 10.65 -2.62
C TYR A 68 9.90 9.78 -1.37
N GLY A 69 10.98 9.29 -0.77
CA GLY A 69 10.91 8.50 0.46
C GLY A 69 10.26 7.13 0.28
N GLY A 70 9.29 6.84 1.15
CA GLY A 70 8.74 5.50 1.34
C GLY A 70 9.35 4.81 2.55
N TYR A 71 8.54 4.04 3.26
CA TYR A 71 9.05 3.13 4.29
C TYR A 71 8.48 1.72 4.14
N PRO A 72 9.33 0.70 3.88
CA PRO A 72 10.77 0.77 3.53
C PRO A 72 11.06 1.62 2.29
N ASN A 73 12.31 2.07 2.12
CA ASN A 73 12.67 3.01 1.04
C ASN A 73 12.17 2.53 -0.34
N HIS A 74 11.29 3.31 -0.96
CA HIS A 74 10.73 3.06 -2.30
C HIS A 74 9.96 1.74 -2.47
N TRP A 75 9.34 1.22 -1.41
CA TRP A 75 8.62 -0.07 -1.46
C TRP A 75 7.50 -0.11 -2.50
N ASP A 76 6.80 1.00 -2.71
CA ASP A 76 5.67 1.15 -3.62
C ASP A 76 6.13 1.11 -5.08
N THR A 77 7.13 1.93 -5.44
CA THR A 77 7.65 1.98 -6.81
C THR A 77 8.36 0.68 -7.20
N LYS A 78 9.05 0.03 -6.26
CA LYS A 78 9.67 -1.28 -6.48
C LYS A 78 8.61 -2.36 -6.72
N LEU A 79 7.53 -2.37 -5.94
CA LEU A 79 6.45 -3.32 -6.15
C LEU A 79 5.73 -3.11 -7.50
N LEU A 80 5.55 -1.85 -7.91
CA LEU A 80 5.01 -1.51 -9.22
C LEU A 80 5.95 -1.94 -10.35
N ALA A 81 7.26 -1.75 -10.20
CA ALA A 81 8.25 -2.22 -11.18
C ALA A 81 8.23 -3.76 -11.35
N LEU A 82 8.06 -4.51 -10.26
CA LEU A 82 7.90 -5.96 -10.31
C LEU A 82 6.62 -6.39 -11.03
N GLN A 83 5.53 -5.62 -10.88
CA GLN A 83 4.29 -5.89 -11.61
C GLN A 83 4.44 -5.55 -13.10
N GLU A 84 5.04 -4.41 -13.43
CA GLU A 84 5.29 -3.99 -14.80
C GLU A 84 6.19 -4.98 -15.56
N GLU A 85 7.19 -5.58 -14.89
CA GLU A 85 8.02 -6.63 -15.51
C GLU A 85 7.20 -7.86 -15.93
N LYS A 86 6.14 -8.19 -15.17
CA LYS A 86 5.32 -9.39 -15.35
C LYS A 86 4.05 -9.16 -16.17
N ASP A 87 3.62 -7.92 -16.23
CA ASP A 87 2.42 -7.47 -16.93
C ASP A 87 2.64 -6.10 -17.59
N PRO A 88 3.54 -6.00 -18.60
CA PRO A 88 3.95 -4.72 -19.17
C PRO A 88 2.77 -3.94 -19.75
N GLY A 89 2.57 -2.71 -19.28
CA GLY A 89 1.44 -1.87 -19.67
C GLY A 89 0.06 -2.43 -19.30
N GLY A 90 0.00 -3.47 -18.47
CA GLY A 90 -1.24 -4.16 -18.12
C GLY A 90 -2.02 -3.49 -17.01
N GLN A 91 -1.42 -2.56 -16.25
CA GLN A 91 -2.05 -1.83 -15.14
C GLN A 91 -3.09 -0.79 -15.63
N VAL A 92 -4.11 -1.26 -16.33
CA VAL A 92 -5.14 -0.48 -17.01
C VAL A 92 -6.48 -0.61 -16.27
N TRP A 93 -7.19 0.51 -16.21
CA TRP A 93 -8.52 0.58 -15.62
C TRP A 93 -9.54 1.01 -16.68
N ASP A 94 -10.53 0.16 -16.94
CA ASP A 94 -11.70 0.52 -17.73
C ASP A 94 -12.80 1.09 -16.82
N ALA A 95 -12.87 2.42 -16.77
CA ALA A 95 -13.88 3.15 -16.01
C ALA A 95 -15.16 3.45 -16.83
N SER A 96 -15.31 2.89 -18.04
CA SER A 96 -16.43 3.22 -18.94
C SER A 96 -17.80 2.74 -18.43
N ASN A 97 -17.82 1.65 -17.65
CA ASN A 97 -19.06 1.01 -17.19
C ASN A 97 -19.05 0.75 -15.67
N PRO A 98 -19.11 1.79 -14.82
CA PRO A 98 -19.21 1.60 -13.40
C PRO A 98 -20.56 0.98 -13.02
N SER A 99 -20.57 0.15 -11.98
CA SER A 99 -21.78 -0.46 -11.44
C SER A 99 -21.77 -0.40 -9.90
N PRO A 100 -22.90 -0.66 -9.23
CA PRO A 100 -22.91 -0.72 -7.76
C PRO A 100 -21.92 -1.74 -7.16
N SER A 101 -21.61 -2.82 -7.90
CA SER A 101 -20.63 -3.83 -7.48
C SER A 101 -19.20 -3.52 -7.97
N ALA A 102 -19.04 -2.68 -8.99
CA ALA A 102 -17.78 -2.21 -9.56
C ALA A 102 -17.78 -0.68 -9.66
N PRO A 103 -17.75 0.05 -8.53
CA PRO A 103 -17.97 1.50 -8.52
C PRO A 103 -16.90 2.29 -9.26
N TYR A 104 -15.71 1.71 -9.42
CA TYR A 104 -14.61 2.32 -10.14
C TYR A 104 -14.49 1.83 -11.58
N GLY A 105 -15.26 0.81 -11.99
CA GLY A 105 -15.08 0.10 -13.26
C GLY A 105 -14.27 -1.19 -13.09
N LEU A 106 -13.69 -1.66 -14.19
CA LEU A 106 -12.96 -2.93 -14.27
C LEU A 106 -11.45 -2.68 -14.30
N PHE A 107 -10.72 -3.31 -13.38
CA PHE A 107 -9.27 -3.40 -13.45
C PHE A 107 -8.85 -4.61 -14.29
N GLU A 108 -8.25 -4.36 -15.44
CA GLU A 108 -7.87 -5.39 -16.41
C GLU A 108 -6.49 -5.97 -16.15
N GLY A 109 -5.65 -5.26 -15.39
CA GLY A 109 -4.29 -5.69 -15.08
C GLY A 109 -4.21 -6.90 -14.16
N LYS A 110 -3.05 -7.54 -14.19
CA LYS A 110 -2.70 -8.58 -13.23
C LYS A 110 -2.37 -7.94 -11.88
N THR A 111 -2.93 -8.52 -10.84
CA THR A 111 -2.67 -8.17 -9.44
C THR A 111 -1.38 -8.83 -8.94
N ILE A 112 -0.97 -8.49 -7.72
CA ILE A 112 0.09 -9.21 -7.01
C ILE A 112 -0.22 -10.69 -6.82
N PHE A 113 -1.49 -11.11 -6.81
CA PHE A 113 -1.86 -12.53 -6.70
C PHE A 113 -1.62 -13.27 -8.01
N GLU A 114 -1.97 -12.65 -9.13
CA GLU A 114 -1.89 -13.25 -10.47
C GLU A 114 -0.48 -13.18 -11.06
N THR A 115 0.35 -12.26 -10.56
CA THR A 115 1.76 -12.16 -10.93
C THR A 115 2.67 -13.00 -10.03
N ALA A 116 2.16 -13.72 -9.03
CA ALA A 116 3.00 -14.48 -8.13
C ALA A 116 3.65 -15.68 -8.85
N ASP A 117 4.99 -15.76 -8.83
CA ASP A 117 5.74 -16.86 -9.46
C ASP A 117 6.65 -17.55 -8.44
N GLY A 118 6.69 -18.89 -8.46
CA GLY A 118 7.58 -19.69 -7.61
C GLY A 118 6.85 -20.70 -6.74
N VAL A 119 7.56 -21.76 -6.37
CA VAL A 119 6.99 -22.85 -5.55
C VAL A 119 6.50 -22.29 -4.21
N ASN A 120 5.22 -22.48 -3.91
CA ASN A 120 4.55 -22.01 -2.69
C ASN A 120 4.48 -20.47 -2.52
N GLN A 121 4.62 -19.67 -3.60
CA GLN A 121 4.32 -18.24 -3.55
C GLN A 121 2.85 -17.99 -3.89
N MET A 122 2.19 -17.12 -3.12
CA MET A 122 0.76 -16.76 -3.32
C MET A 122 0.55 -15.28 -3.62
N ALA A 123 1.59 -14.45 -3.51
CA ALA A 123 1.57 -13.03 -3.87
C ALA A 123 2.97 -12.54 -4.24
N THR A 124 3.08 -11.71 -5.26
CA THR A 124 4.29 -10.98 -5.63
C THR A 124 4.70 -10.04 -4.50
N GLY A 125 5.97 -10.08 -4.16
CA GLY A 125 6.59 -9.19 -3.20
C GLY A 125 8.10 -9.36 -3.22
N TYR A 126 8.77 -8.56 -2.40
CA TYR A 126 10.20 -8.64 -2.21
C TYR A 126 10.53 -8.46 -0.73
N ILE A 127 11.73 -8.91 -0.34
CA ILE A 127 12.26 -8.72 1.01
C ILE A 127 13.18 -7.50 0.97
N PRO A 128 12.82 -6.39 1.66
CA PRO A 128 13.66 -5.21 1.69
C PRO A 128 14.97 -5.49 2.44
N THR A 129 16.06 -4.91 1.93
CA THR A 129 17.38 -4.97 2.55
C THR A 129 17.42 -4.19 3.86
N GLN A 130 18.41 -4.45 4.72
CA GLN A 130 18.55 -3.70 5.98
C GLN A 130 18.68 -2.19 5.75
N ASP A 131 19.34 -1.75 4.67
CA ASP A 131 19.53 -0.33 4.39
C ASP A 131 18.22 0.39 4.08
N GLU A 132 17.26 -0.30 3.48
CA GLU A 132 15.92 0.24 3.21
C GLU A 132 15.09 0.49 4.47
N TRP A 133 15.47 -0.09 5.61
CA TRP A 133 14.78 0.07 6.90
C TRP A 133 15.39 1.16 7.80
N LYS A 134 16.59 1.64 7.49
CA LYS A 134 17.39 2.48 8.43
C LYS A 134 16.92 3.93 8.55
N ALA A 135 16.13 4.43 7.61
CA ALA A 135 15.76 5.84 7.55
C ALA A 135 14.25 6.03 7.25
N PRO A 136 13.38 5.91 8.26
CA PRO A 136 11.92 5.85 8.07
C PRO A 136 11.28 7.10 7.47
N ASN A 137 12.00 8.21 7.47
CA ASN A 137 11.53 9.49 6.92
C ASN A 137 12.64 10.18 6.10
N ILE A 138 13.46 9.38 5.39
CA ILE A 138 14.42 9.93 4.43
C ILE A 138 13.66 10.69 3.33
N PHE A 139 14.17 11.85 2.94
CA PHE A 139 13.51 12.80 2.03
C PHE A 139 12.27 13.51 2.61
N GLU A 140 12.20 13.69 3.94
CA GLU A 140 11.24 14.62 4.55
C GLU A 140 11.34 16.01 3.92
N ASP A 141 10.18 16.59 3.59
CA ASP A 141 10.01 17.90 2.94
C ASP A 141 10.75 18.05 1.59
N ALA A 142 11.17 16.94 0.98
CA ALA A 142 11.73 16.95 -0.37
C ALA A 142 10.60 16.98 -1.42
N GLY A 143 10.48 18.10 -2.11
CA GLY A 143 9.59 18.25 -3.28
C GLY A 143 10.28 18.03 -4.62
N THR A 144 9.47 17.99 -5.68
CA THR A 144 9.98 17.96 -7.06
C THR A 144 10.87 19.17 -7.37
N LYS A 145 11.71 19.04 -8.41
CA LYS A 145 12.62 20.13 -8.82
C LYS A 145 11.85 21.43 -9.03
N TYR A 146 12.34 22.50 -8.40
CA TYR A 146 11.87 23.85 -8.64
C TYR A 146 12.39 24.35 -10.00
N ASN A 147 11.56 25.12 -10.70
CA ASN A 147 11.98 25.84 -11.91
C ASN A 147 12.96 26.96 -11.54
N GLU A 148 14.12 27.00 -12.17
CA GLU A 148 15.13 28.05 -11.96
C GLU A 148 14.64 29.45 -12.34
N ARG A 149 13.57 29.54 -13.16
CA ARG A 149 12.97 30.81 -13.61
C ARG A 149 11.89 31.34 -12.65
N GLY A 150 11.61 30.63 -11.55
CA GLY A 150 10.52 30.92 -10.63
C GLY A 150 9.16 30.44 -11.15
N ALA A 151 8.16 30.45 -10.26
CA ALA A 151 6.79 30.03 -10.53
C ALA A 151 5.84 31.24 -10.51
N THR A 152 4.76 31.20 -11.31
CA THR A 152 3.67 32.17 -11.23
C THR A 152 2.40 31.45 -10.81
N LEU A 153 1.75 31.90 -9.73
CA LEU A 153 0.48 31.31 -9.29
C LEU A 153 -0.57 31.41 -10.41
N PRO A 154 -1.41 30.37 -10.59
CA PRO A 154 -1.67 29.27 -9.66
C PRO A 154 -0.79 28.01 -9.87
N GLU A 155 0.24 28.07 -10.71
CA GLU A 155 1.08 26.91 -11.03
C GLU A 155 2.10 26.64 -9.91
N HIS A 156 2.08 25.43 -9.36
CA HIS A 156 3.05 24.95 -8.39
C HIS A 156 4.13 24.15 -9.12
N ASP A 157 5.28 24.77 -9.39
CA ASP A 157 6.41 24.10 -10.06
C ASP A 157 7.01 22.96 -9.22
N GLY A 158 7.08 23.17 -7.90
CA GLY A 158 7.49 22.18 -6.92
C GLY A 158 6.28 21.69 -6.11
N TRP A 159 6.14 20.38 -5.97
CA TRP A 159 5.10 19.81 -5.12
C TRP A 159 5.67 18.72 -4.21
N PHE A 160 5.07 18.67 -3.02
CA PHE A 160 5.11 17.51 -2.13
C PHE A 160 3.86 17.52 -1.26
N PHE A 161 3.55 16.37 -0.67
CA PHE A 161 2.53 16.26 0.38
C PHE A 161 2.89 15.13 1.33
N TYR A 162 2.20 15.11 2.47
CA TYR A 162 2.42 14.11 3.50
C TYR A 162 1.43 12.96 3.40
N LEU A 163 1.94 11.74 3.39
CA LEU A 163 1.16 10.51 3.33
C LEU A 163 1.35 9.70 4.62
N GLN A 164 0.27 9.55 5.39
CA GLN A 164 0.25 8.73 6.59
C GLN A 164 -0.15 7.33 6.15
N ARG A 165 0.58 6.31 6.60
CA ARG A 165 0.29 4.92 6.26
C ARG A 165 0.27 4.05 7.51
N ILE A 166 -0.60 3.05 7.45
CA ILE A 166 -0.76 1.97 8.41
C ILE A 166 -0.99 0.66 7.64
N CYS A 167 -1.08 -0.46 8.36
CA CYS A 167 -1.68 -1.67 7.77
C CYS A 167 -3.10 -1.36 7.30
N ASN A 168 -3.43 -1.69 6.05
CA ASN A 168 -4.75 -1.39 5.48
C ASN A 168 -5.85 -2.38 5.89
N HIS A 169 -5.51 -3.47 6.60
CA HIS A 169 -6.46 -4.51 6.99
C HIS A 169 -7.37 -4.94 5.82
N CYS A 170 -6.76 -5.19 4.67
CA CYS A 170 -7.42 -5.43 3.39
C CYS A 170 -8.50 -6.51 3.48
N SER A 171 -9.53 -6.41 2.64
CA SER A 171 -10.52 -7.48 2.44
C SER A 171 -9.86 -8.75 1.88
N TYR A 172 -8.94 -8.62 0.92
CA TYR A 172 -8.19 -9.77 0.42
C TYR A 172 -6.70 -9.61 0.79
N PRO A 173 -6.30 -9.89 2.05
CA PRO A 173 -4.95 -9.62 2.52
C PRO A 173 -3.93 -10.58 1.89
N ALA A 174 -2.95 -10.02 1.18
CA ALA A 174 -1.86 -10.79 0.58
C ALA A 174 -0.94 -11.44 1.62
N CYS A 175 -0.72 -10.80 2.77
CA CYS A 175 0.07 -11.38 3.86
C CYS A 175 -0.53 -12.68 4.40
N LEU A 176 -1.86 -12.74 4.52
CA LEU A 176 -2.60 -13.92 4.95
C LEU A 176 -2.52 -15.04 3.89
N ALA A 177 -2.71 -14.69 2.61
CA ALA A 177 -2.58 -15.63 1.51
C ALA A 177 -1.16 -16.23 1.42
N ALA A 178 -0.13 -15.41 1.62
CA ALA A 178 1.26 -15.81 1.52
C ALA A 178 1.76 -16.69 2.68
N CYS A 179 1.12 -16.66 3.87
CA CYS A 179 1.63 -17.38 5.03
C CYS A 179 1.49 -18.91 4.89
N PRO A 180 2.58 -19.69 4.75
CA PRO A 180 2.47 -21.15 4.57
C PRO A 180 2.06 -21.88 5.86
N ARG A 181 2.09 -21.17 7.00
CA ARG A 181 1.79 -21.72 8.33
C ARG A 181 0.41 -21.32 8.85
N ASN A 182 -0.35 -20.52 8.09
CA ASN A 182 -1.66 -20.00 8.50
C ASN A 182 -1.64 -19.33 9.90
N ALA A 183 -0.54 -18.63 10.22
CA ALA A 183 -0.39 -17.92 11.49
C ALA A 183 -1.13 -16.58 11.51
N ILE A 184 -1.46 -16.05 10.34
CA ILE A 184 -2.21 -14.80 10.16
C ILE A 184 -3.67 -15.16 9.92
N TYR A 185 -4.57 -14.48 10.62
CA TYR A 185 -6.02 -14.57 10.43
C TYR A 185 -6.61 -13.16 10.38
N LYS A 186 -7.76 -13.03 9.73
CA LYS A 186 -8.58 -11.81 9.79
C LYS A 186 -9.73 -12.09 10.75
N ARG A 187 -9.97 -11.17 11.67
CA ARG A 187 -11.05 -11.27 12.66
C ARG A 187 -12.40 -11.09 11.97
N GLU A 188 -13.43 -11.76 12.47
CA GLU A 188 -14.79 -11.67 11.88
C GLU A 188 -15.52 -10.41 12.36
N GLU A 189 -15.14 -9.91 13.52
CA GLU A 189 -15.67 -8.71 14.15
C GLU A 189 -15.15 -7.38 13.56
N ASP A 190 -14.07 -7.42 12.78
CA ASP A 190 -13.24 -6.26 12.36
C ASP A 190 -12.79 -6.28 10.88
#